data_AF-A0A7K9GEC6-F1
#
_entry.id   AF-A0A7K9GEC6-F1
#
_cell.length_a   1.000
_cell.length_b   1.000
_cell.length_c   1.000
_cell.angle_alpha   90.00
_cell.angle_beta   90.00
_cell.angle_gamma   90.00
#
_symmetry.space_group_name_H-M   'P 1'
#
loop_
_entity.id
_entity.type
_entity.pdbx_description
1 polymer ?
#
loop_
_entity_poly.entity_id
_entity_poly.type
_entity_poly.pdbx_seq_one_letter_code
_entity_poly.pdbx_strand_id
1 'polypeptide(L)'
;MTREQYILATQQNSLPRTEHHQFYPVGIYGWRKRCLYFFVLLLLVTMIVNLAMTIWILKVMNFTVDGMGNLRVTKKGIRLEGISEFLLPLYVKEIHSRKDSPLVLQSDRNVTVNARNHMGQLTGQLTVGADAVEAQCKRFEVRASDSGRVLFSADEDEIVIGADRLKVTGTEGAVFGHSVETPHIRAEPSQDLKLESPTRSLVMEAPRGVQVNAAAGDLKATCRKELHLQSTEGEV
;
A
#
# COMPACT_ATOMS: atom_id res chain seq x y z
N MET A 1 -64.94 -50.06 -105.50
CA MET A 1 -66.37 -49.75 -105.32
C MET A 1 -66.64 -49.62 -103.82
N THR A 2 -67.37 -48.56 -103.43
CA THR A 2 -68.06 -48.27 -102.14
C THR A 2 -67.19 -48.12 -100.87
N ARG A 3 -66.91 -46.89 -100.35
CA ARG A 3 -67.71 -45.99 -99.46
C ARG A 3 -67.66 -46.46 -97.97
N GLU A 4 -67.40 -45.69 -96.91
CA GLU A 4 -67.66 -44.27 -96.53
C GLU A 4 -66.64 -43.81 -95.44
N GLN A 5 -65.86 -42.73 -95.62
CA GLN A 5 -66.06 -41.37 -95.09
C GLN A 5 -67.20 -41.13 -94.08
N TYR A 6 -66.82 -40.79 -92.85
CA TYR A 6 -67.63 -39.96 -91.93
C TYR A 6 -66.93 -38.60 -91.73
N ILE A 7 -67.71 -37.55 -91.93
CA ILE A 7 -67.41 -36.14 -91.69
C ILE A 7 -68.30 -35.67 -90.52
N LEU A 8 -67.93 -34.52 -89.93
CA LEU A 8 -68.70 -33.59 -89.07
C LEU A 8 -68.29 -33.71 -87.58
N ALA A 9 -67.82 -32.65 -86.90
CA ALA A 9 -68.43 -31.33 -86.85
C ALA A 9 -67.46 -30.17 -86.50
N THR A 10 -67.61 -29.06 -87.25
CA THR A 10 -67.59 -27.62 -86.85
C THR A 10 -66.93 -27.21 -85.52
N GLN A 11 -65.80 -26.49 -85.53
CA GLN A 11 -65.65 -25.00 -85.59
C GLN A 11 -66.23 -24.22 -84.39
N GLN A 12 -65.38 -23.61 -83.55
CA GLN A 12 -65.55 -22.21 -83.06
C GLN A 12 -64.40 -21.70 -82.15
N ASN A 13 -64.01 -20.44 -82.42
CA ASN A 13 -63.64 -19.37 -81.48
C ASN A 13 -62.25 -19.29 -80.82
N SER A 14 -61.45 -18.34 -81.35
CA SER A 14 -60.85 -17.19 -80.67
C SER A 14 -60.38 -17.32 -79.20
N LEU A 15 -59.04 -17.27 -79.03
CA LEU A 15 -58.16 -16.74 -77.96
C LEU A 15 -58.81 -16.29 -76.62
N PRO A 16 -58.22 -16.54 -75.43
CA PRO A 16 -56.79 -16.25 -75.12
C PRO A 16 -56.11 -17.16 -74.05
N ARG A 17 -54.78 -17.04 -73.90
CA ARG A 17 -54.08 -16.71 -72.61
C ARG A 17 -52.61 -17.14 -72.67
N THR A 18 -51.77 -16.11 -72.62
CA THR A 18 -50.34 -16.10 -72.34
C THR A 18 -49.99 -16.75 -71.00
N GLU A 19 -49.13 -17.76 -71.03
CA GLU A 19 -48.25 -18.12 -69.90
C GLU A 19 -46.86 -17.58 -70.24
N HIS A 20 -46.68 -16.27 -70.07
CA HIS A 20 -45.34 -15.69 -70.01
C HIS A 20 -44.69 -16.23 -68.74
N HIS A 21 -43.63 -17.04 -68.90
CA HIS A 21 -42.70 -17.32 -67.81
C HIS A 21 -42.09 -15.98 -67.39
N GLN A 22 -42.66 -15.40 -66.33
CA GLN A 22 -42.26 -14.14 -65.74
C GLN A 22 -40.92 -14.36 -65.03
N PHE A 23 -39.84 -14.41 -65.80
CA PHE A 23 -38.54 -14.00 -65.29
C PHE A 23 -38.68 -12.53 -64.93
N TYR A 24 -38.96 -12.23 -63.67
CA TYR A 24 -38.88 -10.87 -63.15
C TYR A 24 -37.42 -10.43 -63.28
N PRO A 25 -37.06 -9.53 -64.21
CA PRO A 25 -35.81 -8.83 -64.05
C PRO A 25 -36.11 -7.80 -62.98
N VAL A 26 -35.69 -8.03 -61.74
CA VAL A 26 -35.64 -6.97 -60.73
C VAL A 26 -34.55 -5.99 -61.19
N GLY A 27 -34.95 -5.15 -62.15
CA GLY A 27 -34.14 -4.16 -62.84
C GLY A 27 -33.98 -2.94 -61.95
N ILE A 28 -33.05 -3.05 -60.99
CA ILE A 28 -32.40 -1.88 -60.42
C ILE A 28 -31.01 -1.83 -61.04
N TYR A 29 -30.96 -1.23 -62.23
CA TYR A 29 -29.83 -1.21 -63.16
C TYR A 29 -28.78 -0.17 -62.74
N GLY A 30 -27.51 -0.59 -62.76
CA GLY A 30 -26.33 0.27 -62.86
C GLY A 30 -25.84 0.94 -61.58
N TRP A 31 -26.46 2.06 -61.17
CA TRP A 31 -25.83 3.03 -60.25
C TRP A 31 -26.08 2.72 -58.77
N ARG A 32 -27.27 2.22 -58.42
CA ARG A 32 -27.60 1.87 -57.02
C ARG A 32 -26.84 0.64 -56.53
N LYS A 33 -26.59 -0.36 -57.39
CA LYS A 33 -25.71 -1.50 -57.06
C LYS A 33 -24.27 -1.04 -56.83
N ARG A 34 -23.73 -0.18 -57.70
CA ARG A 34 -22.38 0.40 -57.51
C ARG A 34 -22.29 1.24 -56.24
N CYS A 35 -23.33 2.00 -55.91
CA CYS A 35 -23.44 2.74 -54.66
C CYS A 35 -23.48 1.80 -53.44
N LEU A 36 -24.24 0.71 -53.51
CA LEU A 36 -24.30 -0.29 -52.45
C LEU A 36 -22.95 -1.02 -52.28
N TYR A 37 -22.28 -1.43 -53.37
CA TYR A 37 -20.94 -2.02 -53.29
C TYR A 37 -19.90 -1.04 -52.75
N PHE A 38 -19.98 0.24 -53.14
CA PHE A 38 -19.12 1.28 -52.59
C PHE A 38 -19.37 1.49 -51.10
N PHE A 39 -20.64 1.49 -50.66
CA PHE A 39 -20.99 1.61 -49.25
C PHE A 39 -20.55 0.38 -48.44
N VAL A 40 -20.72 -0.84 -48.97
CA VAL A 40 -20.23 -2.07 -48.35
C VAL A 40 -18.71 -2.09 -48.30
N LEU A 41 -18.02 -1.62 -49.35
CA LEU A 41 -16.56 -1.47 -49.37
C LEU A 41 -16.10 -0.45 -48.32
N LEU A 42 -16.77 0.70 -48.22
CA LEU A 42 -16.48 1.73 -47.23
C LEU A 42 -16.67 1.16 -45.82
N LEU A 43 -17.78 0.46 -45.56
CA LEU A 43 -18.01 -0.24 -44.29
C LEU A 43 -16.92 -1.27 -44.00
N LEU A 44 -16.52 -2.08 -44.98
CA LEU A 44 -15.44 -3.05 -44.83
C LEU A 44 -14.11 -2.37 -44.50
N VAL A 45 -13.78 -1.27 -45.18
CA VAL A 45 -12.57 -0.47 -44.90
C VAL A 45 -12.63 0.13 -43.50
N THR A 46 -13.76 0.71 -43.09
CA THR A 46 -13.91 1.23 -41.72
C THR A 46 -13.80 0.12 -40.67
N MET A 47 -14.32 -1.08 -40.94
CA MET A 47 -14.18 -2.24 -40.07
C MET A 47 -12.71 -2.69 -39.95
N ILE A 48 -11.99 -2.76 -41.07
CA ILE A 48 -10.55 -3.10 -41.09
C ILE A 48 -9.74 -2.04 -40.34
N VAL A 49 -10.02 -0.76 -40.57
CA VAL A 49 -9.33 0.35 -39.88
C VAL A 49 -9.61 0.31 -38.38
N ASN A 50 -10.87 0.09 -37.96
CA ASN A 50 -11.23 -0.04 -36.56
C ASN A 50 -10.53 -1.24 -35.91
N LEU A 51 -10.44 -2.38 -36.61
CA LEU A 51 -9.72 -3.56 -36.13
C LEU A 51 -8.22 -3.29 -35.99
N ALA A 52 -7.60 -2.67 -37.00
CA ALA A 52 -6.19 -2.33 -37.00
C ALA A 52 -5.86 -1.31 -35.89
N MET A 53 -6.70 -0.30 -35.69
CA MET A 53 -6.58 0.67 -34.61
C MET A 53 -6.71 0.00 -33.24
N THR A 54 -7.65 -0.93 -33.08
CA THR A 54 -7.80 -1.72 -31.85
C THR A 54 -6.56 -2.55 -31.55
N ILE A 55 -6.03 -3.28 -32.54
CA ILE A 55 -4.80 -4.08 -32.38
C ILE A 55 -3.60 -3.17 -32.05
N TRP A 56 -3.52 -2.00 -32.68
CA TRP A 56 -2.47 -1.03 -32.42
C TRP A 56 -2.54 -0.49 -30.99
N ILE A 57 -3.72 -0.09 -30.51
CA ILE A 57 -3.93 0.35 -29.12
C ILE A 57 -3.53 -0.75 -28.14
N LEU A 58 -3.95 -2.00 -28.37
CA LEU A 58 -3.56 -3.14 -27.51
C LEU A 58 -2.04 -3.32 -27.46
N LYS A 59 -1.36 -3.20 -28.60
CA LYS A 59 0.11 -3.28 -28.67
C LYS A 59 0.78 -2.12 -27.93
N VAL A 60 0.33 -0.88 -28.14
CA VAL A 60 0.90 0.32 -27.51
C VAL A 60 0.68 0.32 -26.01
N MET A 61 -0.49 -0.13 -25.53
CA MET A 61 -0.80 -0.31 -24.11
C MET A 61 -0.06 -1.50 -23.48
N ASN A 62 0.79 -2.21 -24.24
CA ASN A 62 1.47 -3.43 -23.81
C ASN A 62 0.50 -4.43 -23.15
N PHE A 63 -0.69 -4.56 -23.76
CA PHE A 63 -1.71 -5.49 -23.30
C PHE A 63 -1.36 -6.87 -23.85
N THR A 64 -1.04 -7.78 -22.95
CA THR A 64 -0.67 -9.16 -23.26
C THR A 64 -1.70 -10.10 -22.64
N VAL A 65 -1.70 -11.37 -23.05
CA VAL A 65 -2.59 -12.38 -22.47
C VAL A 65 -2.37 -12.52 -20.96
N ASP A 66 -1.14 -12.24 -20.49
CA ASP A 66 -0.77 -12.34 -19.08
C ASP A 66 -1.01 -11.06 -18.27
N GLY A 67 -1.44 -9.95 -18.89
CA GLY A 67 -1.77 -8.70 -18.18
C GLY A 67 -1.47 -7.40 -18.95
N MET A 68 -1.55 -6.27 -18.26
CA MET A 68 -1.39 -4.90 -18.80
C MET A 68 -0.06 -4.30 -18.33
N GLY A 69 0.86 -4.00 -19.26
CA GLY A 69 2.14 -3.39 -18.93
C GLY A 69 2.96 -4.23 -17.94
N ASN A 70 3.33 -3.63 -16.81
CA ASN A 70 4.07 -4.29 -15.72
C ASN A 70 3.16 -5.08 -14.77
N LEU A 71 1.84 -4.99 -14.93
CA LEU A 71 0.87 -5.75 -14.13
C LEU A 71 0.55 -7.07 -14.81
N ARG A 72 0.89 -8.17 -14.15
CA ARG A 72 0.54 -9.54 -14.57
C ARG A 72 -0.62 -10.09 -13.74
N VAL A 73 -1.63 -10.64 -14.39
CA VAL A 73 -2.77 -11.28 -13.72
C VAL A 73 -2.50 -12.77 -13.61
N THR A 74 -2.40 -13.28 -12.38
CA THR A 74 -2.16 -14.71 -12.11
C THR A 74 -3.32 -15.29 -11.32
N LYS A 75 -3.41 -16.63 -11.25
CA LYS A 75 -4.44 -17.32 -10.44
C LYS A 75 -4.39 -16.97 -8.95
N LYS A 76 -3.24 -16.50 -8.45
CA LYS A 76 -3.04 -16.13 -7.03
C LYS A 76 -3.32 -14.65 -6.75
N GLY A 77 -3.47 -13.82 -7.78
CA GLY A 77 -3.62 -12.37 -7.65
C GLY A 77 -2.84 -11.60 -8.72
N ILE A 78 -2.62 -10.32 -8.44
CA ILE A 78 -1.91 -9.40 -9.33
C ILE A 78 -0.44 -9.37 -8.96
N ARG A 79 0.45 -9.54 -9.94
CA ARG A 79 1.90 -9.49 -9.78
C ARG A 79 2.44 -8.28 -10.53
N LEU A 80 3.17 -7.42 -9.82
CA LEU A 80 3.86 -6.28 -10.42
C LEU A 80 5.28 -6.66 -10.81
N GLU A 81 5.62 -6.49 -12.08
CA GLU A 81 6.93 -6.77 -12.66
C GLU A 81 7.56 -5.48 -13.19
N GLY A 82 8.21 -4.74 -12.30
CA GLY A 82 8.87 -3.47 -12.62
C GLY A 82 8.37 -2.34 -11.74
N ILE A 83 8.68 -1.12 -12.14
CA ILE A 83 8.18 0.10 -11.49
C ILE A 83 6.80 0.41 -12.08
N SER A 84 5.84 0.77 -11.25
CA SER A 84 4.53 1.21 -11.72
C SER A 84 3.96 2.28 -10.83
N GLU A 85 3.24 3.19 -11.46
CA GLU A 85 2.57 4.30 -10.80
C GLU A 85 1.08 4.02 -10.79
N PHE A 86 0.44 4.35 -9.67
CA PHE A 86 -0.99 4.20 -9.49
C PHE A 86 -1.59 5.57 -9.24
N LEU A 87 -2.58 5.95 -10.04
CA LEU A 87 -3.27 7.23 -9.89
C LEU A 87 -4.18 7.27 -8.66
N LEU A 88 -4.66 6.10 -8.22
CA LEU A 88 -5.63 5.94 -7.15
C LEU A 88 -5.08 5.00 -6.05
N PRO A 89 -5.60 5.11 -4.82
CA PRO A 89 -5.21 4.22 -3.73
C PRO A 89 -5.45 2.75 -4.07
N LEU A 90 -4.48 1.91 -3.71
CA LEU A 90 -4.57 0.47 -3.87
C LEU A 90 -5.23 -0.17 -2.65
N TYR A 91 -6.31 -0.91 -2.90
CA TYR A 91 -6.99 -1.72 -1.90
C TYR A 91 -6.66 -3.18 -2.14
N VAL A 92 -6.01 -3.79 -1.17
CA VAL A 92 -5.47 -5.14 -1.27
C VAL A 92 -5.63 -5.83 0.07
N LYS A 93 -5.89 -7.14 0.02
CA LYS A 93 -5.97 -7.96 1.23
C LYS A 93 -4.58 -8.20 1.83
N GLU A 94 -3.62 -8.51 0.95
CA GLU A 94 -2.25 -8.88 1.30
C GLU A 94 -1.30 -8.29 0.25
N ILE A 95 -0.15 -7.80 0.71
CA ILE A 95 0.95 -7.34 -0.15
C ILE A 95 2.19 -8.11 0.28
N HIS A 96 2.85 -8.77 -0.68
CA HIS A 96 4.08 -9.48 -0.44
C HIS A 96 5.11 -9.11 -1.49
N SER A 97 6.35 -8.97 -1.06
CA SER A 97 7.48 -8.91 -1.98
C SER A 97 7.82 -10.30 -2.52
N ARG A 98 8.67 -10.35 -3.54
CA ARG A 98 9.27 -11.62 -3.97
C ARG A 98 10.15 -12.17 -2.86
N LYS A 99 10.33 -13.50 -2.84
CA LYS A 99 11.20 -14.19 -1.89
C LYS A 99 12.59 -13.54 -1.89
N ASP A 100 13.11 -13.27 -0.69
CA ASP A 100 14.43 -12.68 -0.47
C ASP A 100 14.62 -11.27 -1.06
N SER A 101 13.54 -10.51 -1.25
CA SER A 101 13.59 -9.12 -1.71
C SER A 101 12.70 -8.20 -0.86
N PRO A 102 13.12 -6.95 -0.58
CA PRO A 102 12.32 -6.01 0.20
C PRO A 102 11.09 -5.53 -0.59
N LEU A 103 9.99 -5.26 0.11
CA LEU A 103 8.88 -4.48 -0.45
C LEU A 103 9.28 -3.01 -0.40
N VAL A 104 9.48 -2.39 -1.57
CA VAL A 104 9.86 -0.97 -1.67
C VAL A 104 8.66 -0.17 -2.16
N LEU A 105 8.23 0.79 -1.34
CA LEU A 105 7.22 1.78 -1.68
C LEU A 105 7.91 3.15 -1.70
N GLN A 106 7.95 3.78 -2.87
CA GLN A 106 8.61 5.07 -3.07
C GLN A 106 7.59 6.09 -3.57
N SER A 107 7.63 7.29 -3.00
CA SER A 107 6.76 8.40 -3.34
C SER A 107 7.57 9.70 -3.25
N ASP A 108 7.23 10.69 -4.08
CA ASP A 108 7.70 12.08 -3.96
C ASP A 108 7.01 12.82 -2.80
N ARG A 109 5.94 12.22 -2.27
CA ARG A 109 5.15 12.70 -1.14
C ARG A 109 5.07 11.64 -0.04
N ASN A 110 4.17 11.84 0.91
CA ASN A 110 3.94 10.90 2.00
C ASN A 110 3.46 9.54 1.48
N VAL A 111 3.92 8.48 2.13
CA VAL A 111 3.41 7.11 1.94
C VAL A 111 2.51 6.77 3.12
N THR A 112 1.23 6.50 2.85
CA THR A 112 0.26 6.13 3.90
C THR A 112 -0.26 4.71 3.68
N VAL A 113 -0.10 3.86 4.68
CA VAL A 113 -0.64 2.50 4.73
C VAL A 113 -1.79 2.47 5.72
N ASN A 114 -2.98 2.10 5.25
CA ASN A 114 -4.20 2.02 6.06
C ASN A 114 -4.62 0.56 6.23
N ALA A 115 -4.71 0.11 7.48
CA ALA A 115 -5.34 -1.16 7.82
C ALA A 115 -6.83 -0.92 8.11
N ARG A 116 -7.71 -1.75 7.53
CA ARG A 116 -9.17 -1.66 7.69
C ARG A 116 -9.77 -2.98 8.13
N ASN A 117 -10.81 -2.93 8.94
CA ASN A 117 -11.60 -4.11 9.29
C ASN A 117 -12.56 -4.52 8.16
N HIS A 118 -13.30 -5.63 8.35
CA HIS A 118 -14.28 -6.15 7.40
C HIS A 118 -15.46 -5.20 7.13
N MET A 119 -15.71 -4.22 8.02
CA MET A 119 -16.71 -3.16 7.82
C MET A 119 -16.13 -1.93 7.10
N GLY A 120 -14.85 -1.97 6.70
CA GLY A 120 -14.17 -0.86 6.02
C GLY A 120 -13.66 0.26 6.95
N GLN A 121 -13.83 0.11 8.27
CA GLN A 121 -13.37 1.08 9.26
C GLN A 121 -11.86 0.98 9.45
N LEU A 122 -11.20 2.13 9.62
CA LEU A 122 -9.76 2.22 9.86
C LEU A 122 -9.42 1.62 11.24
N THR A 123 -8.53 0.64 11.27
CA THR A 123 -8.02 0.01 12.51
C THR A 123 -6.58 0.40 12.82
N GLY A 124 -5.85 0.88 11.82
CA GLY A 124 -4.51 1.42 12.01
C GLY A 124 -4.04 2.18 10.78
N GLN A 125 -3.14 3.13 10.98
CA GLN A 125 -2.53 3.93 9.94
C GLN A 125 -1.04 4.09 10.22
N LEU A 126 -0.22 3.93 9.20
CA LEU A 126 1.19 4.27 9.21
C LEU A 126 1.46 5.26 8.09
N THR A 127 1.94 6.45 8.43
CA THR A 127 2.28 7.51 7.48
C THR A 127 3.77 7.81 7.58
N VAL A 128 4.48 7.67 6.47
CA VAL A 128 5.88 8.06 6.32
C VAL A 128 5.91 9.37 5.54
N GLY A 129 6.25 10.47 6.21
CA GLY A 129 6.43 11.80 5.62
C GLY A 129 7.90 12.17 5.44
N ALA A 130 8.13 13.41 5.00
CA ALA A 130 9.49 13.94 4.84
C ALA A 130 10.21 14.14 6.19
N ASP A 131 9.48 14.57 7.22
CA ASP A 131 10.05 14.95 8.52
C ASP A 131 9.87 13.88 9.59
N ALA A 132 8.78 13.10 9.51
CA ALA A 132 8.39 12.17 10.57
C ALA A 132 7.71 10.90 10.04
N VAL A 133 7.75 9.87 10.88
CA VAL A 133 6.96 8.63 10.72
C VAL A 133 5.91 8.62 11.82
N GLU A 134 4.64 8.61 11.41
CA GLU A 134 3.49 8.63 12.30
C GLU A 134 2.77 7.29 12.26
N ALA A 135 2.59 6.67 13.43
CA ALA A 135 1.84 5.42 13.57
C ALA A 135 0.62 5.66 14.46
N GLN A 136 -0.57 5.48 13.90
CA GLN A 136 -1.84 5.50 14.62
C GLN A 136 -2.36 4.06 14.73
N CYS A 137 -2.15 3.44 15.89
CA CYS A 137 -2.53 2.06 16.15
C CYS A 137 -2.69 1.83 17.66
N LYS A 138 -3.39 0.75 18.04
CA LYS A 138 -3.53 0.35 19.45
C LYS A 138 -2.22 -0.10 20.10
N ARG A 139 -1.32 -0.67 19.29
CA ARG A 139 -0.03 -1.19 19.74
C ARG A 139 0.97 -1.11 18.59
N PHE A 140 2.11 -0.50 18.85
CA PHE A 140 3.25 -0.41 17.95
C PHE A 140 4.41 -1.21 18.52
N GLU A 141 5.07 -2.03 17.70
CA GLU A 141 6.23 -2.83 18.12
C GLU A 141 7.35 -2.79 17.08
N VAL A 142 8.58 -2.66 17.57
CA VAL A 142 9.80 -2.85 16.79
C VAL A 142 10.50 -4.09 17.33
N ARG A 143 10.78 -5.06 16.46
CA ARG A 143 11.41 -6.33 16.80
C ARG A 143 12.77 -6.48 16.14
N ALA A 144 13.70 -7.12 16.84
CA ALA A 144 14.99 -7.48 16.29
C ALA A 144 14.82 -8.55 15.20
N SER A 145 15.52 -8.39 14.08
CA SER A 145 15.39 -9.27 12.90
C SER A 145 15.92 -10.68 13.11
N ASP A 146 16.89 -10.84 14.02
CA ASP A 146 17.61 -12.08 14.29
C ASP A 146 16.91 -12.98 15.33
N SER A 147 16.41 -12.38 16.40
CA SER A 147 15.91 -13.04 17.60
C SER A 147 14.39 -12.90 17.78
N GLY A 148 13.77 -11.97 17.06
CA GLY A 148 12.35 -11.63 17.23
C GLY A 148 12.01 -10.93 18.55
N ARG A 149 13.04 -10.61 19.38
CA ARG A 149 12.89 -9.89 20.64
C ARG A 149 12.32 -8.50 20.39
N VAL A 150 11.40 -8.05 21.23
CA VAL A 150 10.85 -6.69 21.18
C VAL A 150 11.92 -5.71 21.67
N LEU A 151 12.28 -4.75 20.82
CA LEU A 151 13.23 -3.68 21.14
C LEU A 151 12.51 -2.43 21.66
N PHE A 152 11.33 -2.16 21.12
CA PHE A 152 10.47 -1.05 21.50
C PHE A 152 9.02 -1.47 21.34
N SER A 153 8.18 -1.18 22.33
CA SER A 153 6.73 -1.26 22.17
C SER A 153 6.04 -0.09 22.84
N ALA A 154 4.96 0.37 22.22
CA ALA A 154 4.10 1.41 22.77
C ALA A 154 2.64 1.02 22.56
N ASP A 155 1.85 1.07 23.64
CA ASP A 155 0.40 0.93 23.63
C ASP A 155 -0.27 1.99 24.53
N GLU A 156 -1.56 1.82 24.83
CA GLU A 156 -2.33 2.77 25.64
C GLU A 156 -1.88 2.82 27.11
N ASP A 157 -1.26 1.74 27.61
CA ASP A 157 -0.92 1.58 29.01
C ASP A 157 0.54 1.95 29.29
N GLU A 158 1.48 1.51 28.43
CA GLU A 158 2.90 1.72 28.66
C GLU A 158 3.77 1.82 27.39
N ILE A 159 5.00 2.31 27.59
CA ILE A 159 6.08 2.27 26.62
C ILE A 159 7.20 1.42 27.19
N VAL A 160 7.54 0.32 26.51
CA VAL A 160 8.59 -0.61 26.92
C VAL A 160 9.77 -0.52 25.97
N ILE A 161 10.96 -0.33 26.55
CA ILE A 161 12.23 -0.34 25.83
C ILE A 161 13.00 -1.61 26.23
N GLY A 162 13.03 -2.60 25.33
CA GLY A 162 13.67 -3.90 25.53
C GLY A 162 15.10 -3.98 25.01
N ALA A 163 15.77 -2.84 24.80
CA ALA A 163 17.16 -2.79 24.37
C ALA A 163 18.12 -2.98 25.55
N ASP A 164 19.24 -3.69 25.33
CA ASP A 164 20.23 -3.92 26.39
C ASP A 164 20.94 -2.63 26.83
N ARG A 165 20.96 -1.62 25.94
CA ARG A 165 21.54 -0.31 26.21
C ARG A 165 20.69 0.79 25.58
N LEU A 166 20.16 1.68 26.43
CA LEU A 166 19.55 2.94 26.01
C LEU A 166 20.58 4.07 26.18
N LYS A 167 20.91 4.77 25.10
CA LYS A 167 21.80 5.94 25.14
C LYS A 167 21.00 7.19 24.77
N VAL A 168 20.99 8.18 25.66
CA VAL A 168 20.37 9.49 25.41
C VAL A 168 21.48 10.48 25.06
N THR A 169 21.47 10.99 23.84
CA THR A 169 22.53 11.89 23.32
C THR A 169 22.06 13.34 23.13
N GLY A 170 20.82 13.66 23.54
CA GLY A 170 20.34 15.05 23.52
C GLY A 170 21.20 15.94 24.40
N THR A 171 21.42 17.19 23.99
CA THR A 171 22.23 18.16 24.75
C THR A 171 21.70 18.41 26.16
N GLU A 172 20.38 18.32 26.33
CA GLU A 172 19.69 18.47 27.62
C GLU A 172 19.52 17.13 28.37
N GLY A 173 20.02 16.02 27.81
CA GLY A 173 19.86 14.69 28.39
C GLY A 173 18.40 14.20 28.41
N ALA A 174 18.02 13.53 29.50
CA ALA A 174 16.66 13.05 29.75
C ALA A 174 16.06 13.75 30.97
N VAL A 175 14.81 14.22 30.84
CA VAL A 175 14.06 14.82 31.95
C VAL A 175 13.02 13.82 32.43
N PHE A 176 13.06 13.50 33.72
CA PHE A 176 12.09 12.64 34.37
C PHE A 176 11.19 13.48 35.26
N GLY A 177 9.90 13.58 34.92
CA GLY A 177 8.94 14.38 35.68
C GLY A 177 8.51 13.74 37.01
N HIS A 178 8.83 12.47 37.21
CA HIS A 178 8.44 11.66 38.36
C HIS A 178 9.66 10.88 38.89
N SER A 179 9.45 9.98 39.85
CA SER A 179 10.50 9.13 40.39
C SER A 179 11.08 8.18 39.34
N VAL A 180 12.40 8.00 39.38
CA VAL A 180 13.11 6.99 38.60
C VAL A 180 13.65 5.95 39.57
N GLU A 181 13.27 4.71 39.37
CA GLU A 181 13.83 3.57 40.11
C GLU A 181 14.95 2.94 39.28
N THR A 182 16.13 2.81 39.88
CA THR A 182 17.28 2.15 39.25
C THR A 182 18.12 1.46 40.32
N PRO A 183 18.62 0.23 40.07
CA PRO A 183 19.47 -0.46 41.03
C PRO A 183 20.83 0.21 41.23
N HIS A 184 21.30 0.99 40.25
CA HIS A 184 22.61 1.63 40.33
C HIS A 184 22.68 2.89 39.46
N ILE A 185 23.38 3.91 39.95
CA ILE A 185 23.69 5.14 39.23
C ILE A 185 25.20 5.33 39.24
N ARG A 186 25.80 5.52 38.07
CA ARG A 186 27.25 5.68 37.90
C ARG A 186 27.55 6.64 36.74
N ALA A 187 28.60 7.44 36.87
CA ALA A 187 29.15 8.24 35.78
C ALA A 187 30.06 7.42 34.84
N GLU A 188 30.38 7.97 33.68
CA GLU A 188 31.38 7.39 32.78
C GLU A 188 32.78 7.36 33.44
N PRO A 189 33.68 6.45 33.02
CA PRO A 189 35.06 6.45 33.50
C PRO A 189 35.71 7.83 33.31
N SER A 190 36.39 8.31 34.35
CA SER A 190 37.04 9.63 34.37
C SER A 190 36.09 10.84 34.31
N GLN A 191 34.79 10.63 34.50
CA GLN A 191 33.82 11.70 34.72
C GLN A 191 33.23 11.62 36.13
N ASP A 192 32.88 12.79 36.67
CA ASP A 192 32.28 12.89 37.99
C ASP A 192 30.77 12.59 37.93
N LEU A 193 30.26 11.80 38.87
CA LEU A 193 28.83 11.69 39.10
C LEU A 193 28.37 12.92 39.88
N LYS A 194 27.69 13.83 39.19
CA LYS A 194 27.16 15.06 39.80
C LYS A 194 25.67 14.93 40.07
N LEU A 195 25.30 15.01 41.35
CA LEU A 195 23.91 15.15 41.79
C LEU A 195 23.73 16.59 42.30
N GLU A 196 22.96 17.42 41.61
CA GLU A 196 22.80 18.83 41.96
C GLU A 196 21.33 19.28 41.96
N SER A 197 21.01 20.23 42.84
CA SER A 197 19.71 20.89 42.90
C SER A 197 19.96 22.41 42.94
N PRO A 198 20.00 23.09 41.77
CA PRO A 198 20.36 24.51 41.71
C PRO A 198 19.34 25.44 42.38
N THR A 199 18.07 25.05 42.39
CA THR A 199 16.95 25.89 42.83
C THR A 199 16.33 25.44 44.15
N ARG A 200 16.62 24.23 44.62
CA ARG A 200 15.97 23.61 45.78
C ARG A 200 16.99 22.85 46.62
N SER A 201 16.56 21.78 47.28
CA SER A 201 17.39 20.86 48.03
C SER A 201 17.66 19.59 47.23
N LEU A 202 18.76 18.92 47.56
CA LEU A 202 19.01 17.51 47.24
C LEU A 202 18.85 16.74 48.55
N VAL A 203 18.04 15.69 48.55
CA VAL A 203 17.78 14.86 49.73
C VAL A 203 18.18 13.43 49.40
N MET A 204 18.93 12.79 50.31
CA MET A 204 19.35 11.40 50.19
C MET A 204 18.91 10.67 51.46
N GLU A 205 17.91 9.82 51.33
CA GLU A 205 17.31 9.06 52.42
C GLU A 205 17.38 7.56 52.11
N ALA A 206 17.67 6.75 53.12
CA ALA A 206 17.71 5.29 52.97
C ALA A 206 17.22 4.60 54.25
N PRO A 207 16.29 3.62 54.15
CA PRO A 207 15.76 2.92 55.33
C PRO A 207 16.82 2.17 56.14
N ARG A 208 17.88 1.69 55.48
CA ARG A 208 19.00 0.96 56.11
C ARG A 208 20.23 1.83 56.34
N GLY A 209 20.09 3.16 56.20
CA GLY A 209 21.18 4.12 56.30
C GLY A 209 21.84 4.44 54.96
N VAL A 210 22.48 5.61 54.91
CA VAL A 210 23.24 6.11 53.76
C VAL A 210 24.71 5.99 54.09
N GLN A 211 25.46 5.22 53.29
CA GLN A 211 26.91 5.13 53.41
C GLN A 211 27.57 5.96 52.30
N VAL A 212 28.33 6.98 52.70
CA VAL A 212 29.16 7.76 51.79
C VAL A 212 30.61 7.34 51.98
N ASN A 213 31.24 6.81 50.93
CA ASN A 213 32.61 6.35 50.98
C ASN A 213 33.39 6.85 49.76
N ALA A 214 34.61 7.33 49.98
CA ALA A 214 35.56 7.68 48.94
C ALA A 214 36.70 6.66 48.95
N ALA A 215 36.58 5.61 48.14
CA ALA A 215 37.59 4.53 48.08
C ALA A 215 38.96 5.03 47.56
N ALA A 216 38.95 6.10 46.77
CA ALA A 216 40.12 6.81 46.31
C ALA A 216 39.85 8.32 46.36
N GLY A 217 40.78 9.09 46.92
CA GLY A 217 40.66 10.54 47.09
C GLY A 217 40.07 10.95 48.45
N ASP A 218 39.74 12.24 48.56
CA ASP A 218 39.28 12.85 49.81
C ASP A 218 37.76 13.02 49.82
N LEU A 219 37.14 12.77 50.98
CA LEU A 219 35.76 13.19 51.24
C LEU A 219 35.78 14.65 51.74
N LYS A 220 35.19 15.56 50.95
CA LYS A 220 35.11 16.98 51.30
C LYS A 220 33.66 17.43 51.43
N ALA A 221 33.25 17.82 52.64
CA ALA A 221 31.98 18.48 52.89
C ALA A 221 32.22 19.99 53.08
N THR A 222 31.49 20.81 52.34
CA THR A 222 31.54 22.28 52.46
C THR A 222 30.14 22.85 52.49
N CYS A 223 29.88 23.74 53.45
CA CYS A 223 28.65 24.51 53.52
C CYS A 223 28.96 26.01 53.41
N ARG A 224 28.06 26.77 52.75
CA ARG A 224 28.17 28.24 52.73
C ARG A 224 27.59 28.90 53.98
N LYS A 225 26.51 28.32 54.53
CA LYS A 225 25.80 28.86 55.69
C LYS A 225 26.14 28.03 56.93
N GLU A 226 25.45 26.91 57.09
CA GLU A 226 25.55 26.06 58.27
C GLU A 226 25.67 24.59 57.82
N LEU A 227 26.49 23.83 58.54
CA LEU A 227 26.59 22.38 58.44
C LEU A 227 26.12 21.81 59.78
N HIS A 228 24.98 21.13 59.77
CA HIS A 228 24.44 20.45 60.94
C HIS A 228 24.70 18.95 60.82
N LEU A 229 25.41 18.39 61.77
CA LEU A 229 25.61 16.95 61.94
C LEU A 229 24.90 16.55 63.23
N GLN A 230 23.85 15.74 63.11
CA GLN A 230 23.01 15.35 64.24
C GLN A 230 22.76 13.85 64.20
N SER A 231 22.95 13.19 65.34
CA SER A 231 22.52 11.81 65.58
C SER A 231 21.29 11.83 66.49
N THR A 232 20.20 11.18 66.08
CA THR A 232 18.99 11.03 66.92
C THR A 232 19.20 9.98 68.00
N GLU A 233 19.92 8.92 67.67
CA GLU A 233 20.29 7.82 68.55
C GLU A 233 21.70 7.38 68.21
N GLY A 234 22.65 7.55 69.13
CA GLY A 234 24.04 7.14 68.97
C GLY A 234 25.04 8.30 69.00
N GLU A 235 26.21 8.04 68.40
CA GLU A 235 27.33 8.99 68.33
C GLU A 235 27.33 9.75 66.99
N VAL A 236 28.06 10.86 66.95
CA VAL A 236 28.34 11.66 65.75
C VAL A 236 29.81 11.54 65.42
#